data_AF-A0A6V7R0R5-F1
#
_entry.id   AF-A0A6V7R0R5-F1
#
_cell.length_a   1.000
_cell.length_b   1.000
_cell.length_c   1.000
_cell.angle_alpha   90.00
_cell.angle_beta   90.00
_cell.angle_gamma   90.00
#
_symmetry.space_group_name_H-M   'P 1'
#
loop_
_entity.id
_entity.type
_entity.pdbx_description
1 polymer ?
#
loop_
_entity_poly.entity_id
_entity_poly.type
_entity_poly.pdbx_seq_one_letter_code
_entity_poly.pdbx_strand_id
1 'polypeptide(L)' 'MFTILLIIMLVVLAMFVHYVSAYLYENNIKIVSVLVVFVGVLVGVFIVALIIGNMVDYLADQLNFFYKE' A
#
# COMPACT_ATOMS: atom_id res chain seq x y z
N MET A 1 0.51 16.08 1.67
CA MET A 1 -0.81 15.78 1.07
C MET A 1 -0.81 14.48 0.27
N PHE A 2 0.18 14.23 -0.59
CA PHE A 2 0.30 12.99 -1.37
C PHE A 2 0.35 11.71 -0.53
N THR A 3 1.03 11.72 0.62
CA THR A 3 1.13 10.56 1.54
C THR A 3 -0.22 10.08 2.07
N ILE A 4 -1.14 11.00 2.40
CA ILE A 4 -2.50 10.64 2.86
C ILE A 4 -3.25 9.92 1.74
N LEU A 5 -3.10 10.37 0.50
CA LEU A 5 -3.71 9.74 -0.66
C LEU A 5 -3.14 8.34 -0.91
N LEU A 6 -1.83 8.15 -0.74
CA LEU A 6 -1.20 6.81 -0.81
C LEU A 6 -1.71 5.87 0.28
N ILE A 7 -1.95 6.36 1.50
CA ILE A 7 -2.52 5.56 2.59
C ILE A 7 -3.96 5.14 2.25
N ILE A 8 -4.79 6.07 1.79
CA ILE A 8 -6.16 5.74 1.35
C ILE A 8 -6.13 4.72 0.22
N MET A 9 -5.23 4.89 -0.74
CA MET A 9 -5.04 3.95 -1.84
C MET A 9 -4.65 2.55 -1.36
N LEU A 10 -3.76 2.45 -0.36
CA LEU A 10 -3.37 1.18 0.26
C LEU A 10 -4.57 0.49 0.93
N VAL A 11 -5.41 1.24 1.65
CA VAL A 11 -6.60 0.69 2.31
C VAL A 11 -7.62 0.20 1.28
N VAL A 12 -7.89 0.99 0.23
CA VAL A 12 -8.79 0.60 -0.87
C VAL A 12 -8.28 -0.65 -1.58
N LEU A 13 -6.97 -0.72 -1.86
CA LEU A 13 -6.33 -1.89 -2.46
C LEU A 13 -6.52 -3.13 -1.58
N ALA A 14 -6.27 -3.02 -0.27
CA ALA A 14 -6.44 -4.13 0.66
C ALA A 14 -7.90 -4.62 0.70
N MET A 15 -8.87 -3.71 0.75
CA MET A 15 -10.29 -4.07 0.70
C MET A 15 -10.67 -4.74 -0.62
N PHE A 16 -10.17 -4.22 -1.75
CA PHE A 16 -10.42 -4.78 -3.07
C PHE A 16 -9.85 -6.19 -3.22
N VAL A 17 -8.59 -6.39 -2.83
CA VAL A 17 -7.94 -7.71 -2.86
C VAL A 17 -8.68 -8.70 -1.97
N HIS A 18 -9.09 -8.28 -0.78
CA HIS A 18 -9.89 -9.13 0.11
C HIS A 18 -11.22 -9.53 -0.52
N TYR A 19 -11.98 -8.56 -1.04
CA TYR A 19 -13.27 -8.82 -1.66
C TYR A 19 -13.17 -9.75 -2.88
N VAL A 20 -12.25 -9.47 -3.80
CA VAL A 20 -12.07 -10.27 -5.02
C VAL A 20 -11.57 -11.67 -4.69
N SER A 21 -10.61 -11.81 -3.78
CA SER A 21 -10.08 -13.12 -3.40
C SER A 21 -11.12 -13.99 -2.69
N ALA A 22 -11.95 -13.40 -1.82
CA ALA A 22 -13.06 -14.10 -1.17
C ALA A 22 -14.09 -14.58 -2.21
N TYR A 23 -14.50 -13.71 -3.13
CA TYR A 23 -15.41 -14.07 -4.21
C TYR A 23 -14.86 -15.22 -5.07
N LEU A 24 -13.59 -15.15 -5.48
CA LEU A 24 -12.97 -16.21 -6.28
C LEU A 24 -12.88 -17.54 -5.51
N TYR A 25 -12.64 -17.46 -4.20
CA TYR A 25 -12.55 -18.64 -3.34
C TYR A 25 -13.91 -19.34 -3.20
N GLU A 26 -14.99 -18.58 -2.96
CA GLU A 26 -16.36 -19.08 -2.86
C GLU A 26 -16.84 -19.76 -4.17
N ASN A 27 -16.37 -19.27 -5.32
CA ASN A 27 -16.68 -19.84 -6.63
C ASN A 27 -15.77 -21.02 -7.04
N ASN A 28 -15.03 -21.62 -6.10
CA ASN A 28 -14.08 -22.71 -6.32
C ASN A 28 -12.90 -22.39 -7.26
N ILE A 29 -12.61 -21.11 -7.53
CA ILE A 29 -11.47 -20.68 -8.35
C ILE A 29 -10.24 -20.39 -7.46
N LYS A 30 -9.82 -21.41 -6.71
CA LYS A 30 -8.82 -21.27 -5.63
C LYS A 30 -7.45 -20.79 -6.12
N ILE A 31 -6.96 -21.29 -7.24
CA ILE A 31 -5.63 -20.94 -7.77
C ILE A 31 -5.55 -19.45 -8.14
N VAL A 32 -6.62 -18.91 -8.72
CA VAL A 32 -6.70 -17.50 -9.12
C VAL A 32 -6.87 -16.61 -7.89
N SER A 33 -7.65 -17.04 -6.89
CA SER A 33 -7.76 -16.34 -5.61
C SER A 33 -6.39 -16.13 -4.95
N VAL A 34 -5.57 -17.18 -4.88
CA VAL A 34 -4.21 -17.09 -4.32
C VAL A 34 -3.31 -16.17 -5.14
N LEU A 35 -3.38 -16.23 -6.48
CA LEU A 35 -2.62 -15.34 -7.35
C LEU A 35 -3.03 -13.86 -7.17
N VAL A 36 -4.31 -13.57 -7.01
CA VAL A 36 -4.81 -12.21 -6.76
C VAL A 36 -4.26 -11.68 -5.43
N VAL A 37 -4.29 -12.49 -4.37
CA VAL A 37 -3.70 -12.11 -3.08
C VAL A 37 -2.21 -11.84 -3.23
N PHE A 38 -1.48 -12.73 -3.92
CA PHE A 38 -0.03 -12.58 -4.12
C PHE A 38 0.33 -11.28 -4.84
N VAL A 39 -0.35 -10.99 -5.97
CA VAL A 39 -0.16 -9.74 -6.72
C VAL A 39 -0.57 -8.54 -5.87
N GLY A 40 -1.68 -8.65 -5.12
CA GLY A 40 -2.14 -7.61 -4.21
C GLY A 40 -1.10 -7.26 -3.15
N VAL A 41 -0.43 -8.25 -2.57
CA VAL A 41 0.66 -8.04 -1.61
C VAL A 41 1.85 -7.35 -2.27
N LEU A 42 2.27 -7.77 -3.47
CA LEU A 42 3.38 -7.12 -4.18
C LEU A 42 3.11 -5.64 -4.46
N VAL A 43 1.90 -5.31 -4.93
CA VAL A 43 1.49 -3.92 -5.14
C VAL A 43 1.43 -3.17 -3.81
N GLY A 44 0.91 -3.79 -2.75
CA GLY A 44 0.87 -3.20 -1.40
C GLY A 44 2.27 -2.85 -0.88
N VAL A 45 3.24 -3.74 -1.03
CA VAL A 45 4.64 -3.49 -0.65
C VAL A 45 5.22 -2.29 -1.40
N PHE A 46 4.95 -2.17 -2.70
CA PHE A 46 5.41 -1.03 -3.48
C PHE A 46 4.81 0.29 -2.99
N ILE A 47 3.51 0.33 -2.69
CA ILE A 47 2.84 1.51 -2.15
C ILE A 47 3.41 1.90 -0.79
N VAL A 48 3.67 0.92 0.08
CA VAL A 48 4.29 1.15 1.39
C VAL A 48 5.69 1.76 1.23
N ALA A 49 6.50 1.27 0.28
CA ALA A 49 7.81 1.85 0.01
C ALA A 49 7.72 3.33 -0.40
N LEU A 50 6.72 3.70 -1.21
CA LEU A 50 6.47 5.10 -1.58
C LEU A 50 6.02 5.94 -0.38
N ILE A 51 5.17 5.41 0.50
CA ILE A 51 4.74 6.10 1.72
C ILE A 51 5.95 6.40 2.60
N ILE A 52 6.81 5.40 2.85
CA ILE A 52 8.00 5.55 3.69
C ILE A 52 8.95 6.58 3.07
N GLY A 53 9.22 6.52 1.77
CA GLY A 53 10.07 7.50 1.08
C GLY A 53 9.58 8.94 1.30
N ASN A 54 8.29 9.20 1.07
CA ASN A 54 7.70 10.52 1.29
C ASN A 54 7.77 10.97 2.77
N MET A 55 7.64 10.03 3.72
CA MET A 55 7.78 10.34 5.14
C MET A 55 9.22 10.69 5.52
N VAL A 56 10.19 9.96 4.98
CA VAL A 56 11.62 10.23 5.20
C VAL A 56 11.99 11.60 4.66
N ASP A 57 11.57 11.95 3.44
CA ASP A 57 11.83 13.26 2.85
C ASP A 57 11.21 14.39 3.69
N TYR A 58 9.96 14.21 4.13
CA TYR A 58 9.30 15.16 5.01
C TYR A 58 10.07 15.35 6.33
N LEU A 59 10.49 14.26 6.97
CA LEU A 59 11.25 14.34 8.22
C LEU A 59 12.65 14.93 8.01
N ALA A 60 13.30 14.65 6.89
CA ALA A 60 14.59 15.22 6.54
C ALA A 60 14.50 16.75 6.38
N ASP A 61 13.46 17.26 5.73
CA ASP A 61 13.21 18.69 5.60
C ASP A 61 12.96 19.35 6.96
N GLN A 62 12.17 18.71 7.83
CA GLN A 62 11.96 19.21 9.20
C GLN A 62 13.29 19.23 9.98
N LEU A 63 14.10 18.17 9.89
CA LEU A 63 15.37 18.09 10.60
C LEU A 63 16.39 19.13 10.09
N ASN A 64 16.45 19.36 8.78
CA ASN A 64 17.27 20.41 8.18
C ASN A 64 16.89 21.80 8.67
N PHE A 65 15.62 22.05 8.97
CA PHE A 65 15.19 23.31 9.58
C PHE A 65 15.75 23.46 11.00
N PHE A 66 15.74 22.40 11.81
CA PHE A 66 16.26 22.45 13.19
C PHE A 66 17.80 22.49 13.30
N TYR A 67 18.52 21.96 12.32
CA TYR A 67 20.00 21.93 12.33
C TYR A 67 20.65 23.11 11.59
N LYS A 68 19.88 24.03 11.02
CA LYS A 68 20.39 25.23 10.33
C LYS A 68 20.48 26.50 11.20
N GLU A 69 20.32 26.36 12.53
CA GLU A 69 20.76 27.37 13.50
C GLU A 69 22.21 27.14 13.94
#